data_AF-X5ETE5-F1
#
_entry.id   AF-X5ETE5-F1
#
_cell.length_a   1.000
_cell.length_b   1.000
_cell.length_c   1.000
_cell.angle_alpha   90.00
_cell.angle_beta   90.00
_cell.angle_gamma   90.00
#
_symmetry.space_group_name_H-M   'P 1'
#
loop_
_entity.id
_entity.type
_entity.pdbx_description
1 polymer ?
#
loop_
_entity_poly.entity_id
_entity_poly.type
_entity_poly.pdbx_seq_one_letter_code
_entity_poly.pdbx_strand_id
1 'polypeptide(L)'
;MPMYADAGDVYCVYNFRLKQYTACQVTRVEEHGGKKAYATLLALDWQGNKPLGAAELADLKPLYKDFMYWERGLHMYKASAVVPTGYVRVGNTAPLVGEDTQRYASFWGDGYDVYRQLRWQQIPEKQRKAFKKAAKSKKTVMFAGREYGISKQNLSDVWDDFEDAMELKAFPCLSSLFLTKWHKNLYDSGLTKTSTALPRLSSKRTIL
;
A
#
# COMPACT_ATOMS: atom_id res chain seq x y z
N MET A 1 -17.09 8.31 -27.49
CA MET A 1 -16.27 9.52 -27.24
C MET A 1 -15.56 9.34 -25.90
N PRO A 2 -14.32 9.82 -25.73
CA PRO A 2 -13.64 9.75 -24.43
C PRO A 2 -14.38 10.60 -23.39
N MET A 3 -14.56 10.06 -22.20
CA MET A 3 -15.11 10.78 -21.05
C MET A 3 -13.96 11.47 -20.31
N TYR A 4 -14.13 12.75 -20.01
CA TYR A 4 -13.14 13.53 -19.25
C TYR A 4 -13.64 13.77 -17.83
N ALA A 5 -12.73 13.71 -16.87
CA ALA A 5 -13.03 14.03 -15.49
C ALA A 5 -13.26 15.53 -15.27
N ASP A 6 -14.05 15.85 -14.26
CA ASP A 6 -14.18 17.19 -13.70
C ASP A 6 -13.58 17.28 -12.29
N ALA A 7 -13.13 18.47 -11.90
CA ALA A 7 -12.72 18.70 -10.53
C ALA A 7 -13.89 18.44 -9.58
N GLY A 8 -13.60 17.74 -8.47
CA GLY A 8 -14.58 17.28 -7.50
C GLY A 8 -15.21 15.91 -7.81
N ASP A 9 -15.03 15.37 -9.02
CA ASP A 9 -15.61 14.06 -9.34
C ASP A 9 -15.03 12.96 -8.47
N VAL A 10 -15.89 12.05 -8.03
CA VAL A 10 -15.53 10.84 -7.28
C VAL A 10 -15.80 9.62 -8.13
N TYR A 11 -14.80 8.77 -8.27
CA TYR A 11 -14.88 7.52 -9.02
C TYR A 11 -14.62 6.32 -8.12
N CYS A 12 -15.34 5.24 -8.39
CA CYS A 12 -15.06 3.91 -7.85
C CYS A 12 -14.44 3.02 -8.92
N VAL A 13 -13.47 2.20 -8.53
CA VAL A 13 -12.86 1.18 -9.38
C VAL A 13 -12.67 -0.10 -8.60
N TYR A 14 -12.90 -1.24 -9.25
CA TYR A 14 -12.69 -2.54 -8.63
C TYR A 14 -11.19 -2.85 -8.53
N ASN A 15 -10.71 -3.08 -7.30
CA ASN A 15 -9.33 -3.48 -7.05
C ASN A 15 -9.25 -5.01 -6.97
N PHE A 16 -8.74 -5.63 -8.03
CA PHE A 16 -8.65 -7.09 -8.15
C PHE A 16 -7.82 -7.76 -7.04
N ARG A 17 -6.87 -7.05 -6.43
CA ARG A 17 -6.02 -7.59 -5.35
C ARG A 17 -6.73 -7.56 -4.00
N LEU A 18 -7.56 -6.54 -3.75
CA LEU A 18 -8.43 -6.48 -2.57
C LEU A 18 -9.70 -7.32 -2.73
N LYS A 19 -10.12 -7.57 -3.98
CA LYS A 19 -11.45 -8.08 -4.34
C LYS A 19 -12.59 -7.19 -3.83
N GLN A 20 -12.35 -5.88 -3.81
CA GLN A 20 -13.26 -4.85 -3.34
C GLN A 20 -13.13 -3.60 -4.22
N TYR A 21 -14.17 -2.78 -4.25
CA TYR A 21 -14.10 -1.44 -4.82
C TYR A 21 -13.29 -0.52 -3.92
N THR A 22 -12.53 0.36 -4.55
CA THR A 22 -11.81 1.47 -3.93
C THR A 22 -12.23 2.76 -4.61
N ALA A 23 -12.08 3.90 -3.93
CA ALA A 23 -12.49 5.19 -4.48
C ALA A 23 -11.31 6.16 -4.64
N CYS A 24 -11.43 7.06 -5.62
CA CYS A 24 -10.57 8.22 -5.77
C CYS A 24 -11.39 9.48 -6.10
N GLN A 25 -10.87 10.65 -5.74
CA GLN A 25 -11.41 11.94 -6.11
C GLN A 25 -10.46 12.64 -7.08
N VAL A 26 -11.03 13.29 -8.09
CA VAL A 26 -10.33 14.24 -8.94
C VAL A 26 -10.33 15.59 -8.22
N THR A 27 -9.18 16.01 -7.72
CA THR A 27 -9.07 17.23 -6.91
C THR A 27 -8.84 18.47 -7.78
N ARG A 28 -8.20 18.29 -8.93
CA ARG A 28 -7.89 19.36 -9.89
C ARG A 28 -7.87 18.81 -11.30
N VAL A 29 -8.22 19.64 -12.27
CA VAL A 29 -8.05 19.37 -13.71
C VAL A 29 -7.22 20.50 -14.32
N GLU A 30 -6.25 20.15 -15.15
CA GLU A 30 -5.37 21.09 -15.86
C GLU A 30 -5.68 21.06 -17.35
N GLU A 31 -5.73 22.25 -17.96
CA GLU A 31 -6.02 22.42 -19.38
C GLU A 31 -4.80 22.90 -20.15
N HIS A 32 -4.48 22.21 -21.24
CA HIS A 32 -3.42 22.59 -22.17
C HIS A 32 -4.04 22.75 -23.56
N GLY A 33 -3.89 23.92 -24.17
CA GLY A 33 -4.43 24.21 -25.51
C GLY A 33 -5.97 24.11 -25.58
N GLY A 34 -6.67 24.53 -24.52
CA GLY A 34 -8.14 24.50 -24.43
C GLY A 34 -8.74 23.10 -24.27
N LYS A 35 -7.93 22.11 -23.87
CA LYS A 35 -8.38 20.74 -23.60
C LYS A 35 -7.89 20.28 -22.24
N LYS A 36 -8.76 19.57 -21.51
CA LYS A 36 -8.39 18.88 -20.26
C LYS A 36 -7.30 17.86 -20.55
N ALA A 37 -6.10 18.12 -20.06
CA ALA A 37 -4.92 17.29 -20.30
C ALA A 37 -4.66 16.36 -19.13
N TYR A 38 -4.65 16.91 -17.91
CA TYR A 38 -4.32 16.18 -16.70
C TYR A 38 -5.38 16.32 -15.62
N ALA A 39 -5.53 15.28 -14.81
CA ALA A 39 -6.34 15.27 -13.60
C ALA A 39 -5.45 14.86 -12.42
N THR A 40 -5.50 15.63 -11.34
CA THR A 40 -4.88 15.28 -10.05
C THR A 40 -5.82 14.35 -9.29
N LEU A 41 -5.39 13.11 -9.11
CA LEU A 41 -6.15 12.06 -8.45
C LEU A 41 -5.69 11.93 -7.00
N LEU A 42 -6.65 11.93 -6.07
CA LEU A 42 -6.47 11.63 -4.65
C LEU A 42 -7.14 10.27 -4.38
N ALA A 43 -6.39 9.30 -3.87
CA ALA A 43 -7.01 8.08 -3.36
C ALA A 43 -7.76 8.36 -2.05
N LEU A 44 -8.88 7.67 -1.85
CA LEU A 44 -9.74 7.84 -0.68
C LEU A 44 -9.60 6.66 0.29
N ASP A 45 -9.71 6.94 1.59
CA ASP A 45 -9.67 5.95 2.67
C ASP A 45 -11.01 5.21 2.77
N TRP A 46 -11.37 4.55 1.66
CA TRP A 46 -12.64 3.86 1.51
C TRP A 46 -12.48 2.59 0.68
N GLN A 47 -13.16 1.52 1.11
CA GLN A 47 -13.30 0.28 0.35
C GLN A 47 -14.68 -0.33 0.59
N GLY A 48 -15.23 -1.03 -0.42
CA GLY A 48 -16.56 -1.62 -0.34
C GLY A 48 -16.75 -2.82 -1.27
N ASN A 49 -17.68 -3.72 -0.93
CA ASN A 49 -18.04 -4.86 -1.80
C ASN A 49 -18.89 -4.43 -3.00
N LYS A 50 -19.47 -3.23 -2.94
CA LYS A 50 -20.21 -2.56 -4.01
C LYS A 50 -19.60 -1.17 -4.20
N PRO A 51 -19.81 -0.49 -5.34
CA PRO A 51 -19.43 0.91 -5.50
C PRO A 51 -20.04 1.79 -4.41
N LEU A 52 -19.34 2.86 -4.05
CA LEU A 52 -19.75 3.86 -3.07
C LEU A 52 -21.15 4.39 -3.42
N GLY A 53 -22.01 4.54 -2.41
CA GLY A 53 -23.31 5.18 -2.56
C GLY A 53 -23.22 6.71 -2.47
N ALA A 54 -24.18 7.43 -3.07
CA ALA A 54 -24.19 8.90 -3.03
C ALA A 54 -24.25 9.47 -1.60
N ALA A 55 -24.91 8.78 -0.66
CA ALA A 55 -25.02 9.20 0.74
C ALA A 55 -23.67 9.18 1.48
N GLU A 56 -22.74 8.31 1.07
CA GLU A 56 -21.43 8.16 1.71
C GLU A 56 -20.41 9.23 1.23
N LEU A 57 -20.74 10.03 0.21
CA LEU A 57 -19.85 11.04 -0.35
C LEU A 57 -19.41 12.09 0.69
N ALA A 58 -20.28 12.41 1.66
CA ALA A 58 -20.00 13.41 2.69
C ALA A 58 -18.97 12.93 3.73
N ASP A 59 -18.83 11.61 3.92
CA ASP A 59 -17.97 11.00 4.94
C ASP A 59 -16.61 10.56 4.40
N LEU A 60 -16.34 10.82 3.11
CA LEU A 60 -15.10 10.45 2.46
C LEU A 60 -13.89 11.16 3.10
N LYS A 61 -12.81 10.42 3.25
CA LYS A 61 -11.54 10.92 3.79
C LYS A 61 -10.41 10.66 2.81
N PRO A 62 -9.40 11.55 2.74
CA PRO A 62 -8.20 11.29 1.96
C PRO A 62 -7.45 10.07 2.49
N LEU A 63 -6.94 9.23 1.59
CA LEU A 63 -6.04 8.15 1.94
C LEU A 63 -4.64 8.71 2.20
N TYR A 64 -4.18 8.56 3.43
CA TYR A 64 -2.77 8.77 3.77
C TYR A 64 -1.98 7.49 3.54
N LYS A 65 -0.94 7.58 2.71
CA LYS A 65 0.03 6.52 2.48
C LYS A 65 1.18 6.65 3.48
N ASP A 66 1.40 5.60 4.25
CA ASP A 66 2.49 5.46 5.22
C ASP A 66 2.93 4.00 5.42
N PHE A 67 2.61 3.09 4.49
CA PHE A 67 2.97 1.69 4.64
C PHE A 67 4.49 1.48 4.71
N MET A 68 4.93 0.54 5.54
CA MET A 68 6.33 0.14 5.67
C MET A 68 7.28 1.29 5.99
N TYR A 69 8.20 1.62 5.10
CA TYR A 69 9.25 2.63 5.29
C TYR A 69 8.84 4.02 4.81
N TRP A 70 7.64 4.16 4.23
CA TRP A 70 7.19 5.41 3.62
C TRP A 70 6.82 6.43 4.70
N GLU A 71 7.25 7.68 4.54
CA GLU A 71 6.73 8.76 5.38
C GLU A 71 5.26 9.01 5.06
N ARG A 72 4.53 9.48 6.07
CA ARG A 72 3.10 9.72 5.94
C ARG A 72 2.83 10.89 5.02
N GLY A 73 2.02 10.67 3.98
CA GLY A 73 1.59 11.73 3.07
C GLY A 73 0.34 11.34 2.28
N LEU A 74 -0.28 12.32 1.63
CA LEU A 74 -1.43 12.08 0.76
C LEU A 74 -1.05 11.17 -0.42
N HIS A 75 -1.89 10.20 -0.75
CA HIS A 75 -1.69 9.39 -1.95
C HIS A 75 -2.29 10.09 -3.17
N MET A 76 -1.47 10.94 -3.81
CA MET A 76 -1.86 11.74 -4.97
C MET A 76 -0.92 11.57 -6.15
N TYR A 77 -1.48 11.59 -7.37
CA TYR A 77 -0.74 11.60 -8.62
C TYR A 77 -1.55 12.26 -9.75
N LYS A 78 -0.86 12.82 -10.74
CA LYS A 78 -1.43 13.36 -11.96
C LYS A 78 -1.46 12.29 -13.04
N ALA A 79 -2.60 12.12 -13.70
CA ALA A 79 -2.74 11.25 -14.86
C ALA A 79 -3.53 11.97 -15.95
N SER A 80 -3.70 11.34 -17.13
CA SER A 80 -4.57 11.88 -18.19
C SER A 80 -5.96 12.23 -17.64
N ALA A 81 -6.53 13.36 -18.04
CA ALA A 81 -7.90 13.72 -17.66
C ALA A 81 -8.98 12.80 -18.29
N VAL A 82 -8.61 11.96 -19.25
CA VAL A 82 -9.49 10.93 -19.83
C VAL A 82 -9.71 9.82 -18.80
N VAL A 83 -10.97 9.55 -18.49
CA VAL A 83 -11.38 8.53 -17.52
C VAL A 83 -11.24 7.14 -18.16
N PRO A 84 -10.43 6.22 -17.60
CA PRO A 84 -10.29 4.88 -18.14
C PRO A 84 -11.54 4.02 -17.93
N THR A 85 -11.69 2.99 -18.77
CA THR A 85 -12.75 1.99 -18.62
C THR A 85 -12.69 1.31 -17.25
N GLY A 86 -13.85 1.08 -16.63
CA GLY A 86 -13.98 0.41 -15.33
C GLY A 86 -14.01 1.38 -14.14
N TYR A 87 -13.70 2.66 -14.33
CA TYR A 87 -13.99 3.70 -13.35
C TYR A 87 -15.46 4.13 -13.47
N VAL A 88 -16.20 4.02 -12.37
CA VAL A 88 -17.62 4.36 -12.28
C VAL A 88 -17.74 5.66 -11.51
N ARG A 89 -18.29 6.70 -12.15
CA ARG A 89 -18.56 7.99 -11.50
C ARG A 89 -19.70 7.82 -10.49
N VAL A 90 -19.45 8.22 -9.24
CA VAL A 90 -20.41 8.09 -8.13
C VAL A 90 -21.07 9.42 -7.80
N GLY A 91 -20.35 10.52 -7.99
CA GLY A 91 -20.86 11.86 -7.75
C GLY A 91 -19.78 12.90 -7.88
N ASN A 92 -20.10 14.11 -7.44
CA ASN A 92 -19.19 15.25 -7.41
C ASN A 92 -19.33 15.94 -6.05
N THR A 93 -18.21 16.24 -5.41
CA THR A 93 -18.14 16.99 -4.15
C THR A 93 -16.92 17.88 -4.18
N ALA A 94 -16.89 18.93 -3.35
CA ALA A 94 -15.74 19.81 -3.25
C ALA A 94 -14.44 19.00 -3.02
N PRO A 95 -13.31 19.38 -3.64
CA PRO A 95 -12.02 18.73 -3.40
C PRO A 95 -11.72 18.65 -1.89
N LEU A 96 -11.46 17.44 -1.39
CA LEU A 96 -11.18 17.21 0.03
C LEU A 96 -9.86 17.85 0.48
N VAL A 97 -8.99 18.13 -0.48
CA VAL A 97 -7.64 18.67 -0.29
C VAL A 97 -7.38 19.74 -1.34
N GLY A 98 -6.63 20.77 -0.98
CA GLY A 98 -6.22 21.86 -1.88
C GLY A 98 -4.82 21.68 -2.44
N GLU A 99 -4.08 20.70 -1.91
CA GLU A 99 -2.70 20.39 -2.30
C GLU A 99 -2.62 19.89 -3.74
N ASP A 100 -1.49 20.19 -4.39
CA ASP A 100 -1.15 19.64 -5.70
C ASP A 100 0.07 18.71 -5.60
N THR A 101 0.30 17.92 -6.65
CA THR A 101 1.41 16.97 -6.73
C THR A 101 2.15 17.09 -8.04
N GLN A 102 3.47 17.02 -8.00
CA GLN A 102 4.32 16.93 -9.21
C GLN A 102 4.59 15.48 -9.62
N ARG A 103 3.86 14.51 -9.03
CA ARG A 103 3.98 13.09 -9.36
C ARG A 103 3.06 12.76 -10.51
N TYR A 104 3.64 12.48 -11.67
CA TYR A 104 2.89 12.03 -12.84
C TYR A 104 2.87 10.50 -12.92
N ALA A 105 1.75 9.96 -13.36
CA ALA A 105 1.56 8.54 -13.69
C ALA A 105 1.07 8.43 -15.13
N SER A 106 1.55 7.41 -15.84
CA SER A 106 1.18 7.18 -17.25
C SER A 106 -0.29 6.79 -17.43
N PHE A 107 -0.95 6.30 -16.37
CA PHE A 107 -2.35 5.89 -16.37
C PHE A 107 -2.96 6.12 -14.97
N TRP A 108 -4.29 6.06 -14.87
CA TRP A 108 -4.93 6.06 -13.55
C TRP A 108 -4.55 4.76 -12.84
N GLY A 109 -3.81 4.86 -11.73
CA GLY A 109 -3.13 3.74 -11.07
C GLY A 109 -3.98 2.46 -10.92
N ASP A 110 -3.32 1.31 -10.92
CA ASP A 110 -3.94 -0.02 -10.84
C ASP A 110 -4.40 -0.40 -9.41
N GLY A 111 -4.43 0.56 -8.50
CA GLY A 111 -4.78 0.38 -7.10
C GLY A 111 -3.76 -0.42 -6.27
N TYR A 112 -2.55 -0.72 -6.78
CA TYR A 112 -1.57 -1.50 -6.03
C TYR A 112 -1.11 -0.83 -4.73
N ASP A 113 -0.81 0.47 -4.77
CA ASP A 113 -0.42 1.23 -3.57
C ASP A 113 -1.56 1.32 -2.55
N VAL A 114 -2.81 1.49 -3.02
CA VAL A 114 -4.01 1.47 -2.17
C VAL A 114 -4.15 0.10 -1.49
N TYR A 115 -4.00 -0.99 -2.25
CA TYR A 115 -4.01 -2.35 -1.71
C TYR A 115 -2.98 -2.51 -0.58
N ARG A 116 -1.73 -2.07 -0.79
CA ARG A 116 -0.66 -2.18 0.23
C ARG A 116 -0.95 -1.33 1.45
N GLN A 117 -1.47 -0.12 1.26
CA GLN A 117 -1.82 0.76 2.37
C GLN A 117 -2.95 0.19 3.24
N LEU A 118 -4.00 -0.35 2.62
CA LEU A 118 -5.12 -0.93 3.36
C LEU A 118 -4.70 -2.23 4.07
N ARG A 119 -3.84 -3.05 3.43
CA ARG A 119 -3.20 -4.21 4.11
C ARG A 119 -2.34 -3.80 5.29
N TRP A 120 -1.58 -2.72 5.15
CA TRP A 120 -0.81 -2.15 6.24
C TRP A 120 -1.71 -1.71 7.39
N GLN A 121 -2.83 -1.04 7.12
CA GLN A 121 -3.77 -0.61 8.16
C GLN A 121 -4.43 -1.78 8.95
N GLN A 122 -4.51 -2.98 8.37
CA GLN A 122 -4.99 -4.18 9.06
C GLN A 122 -4.04 -4.63 10.18
N ILE A 123 -2.76 -4.21 10.16
CA ILE A 123 -1.81 -4.47 11.24
C ILE A 123 -2.15 -3.59 12.44
N PRO A 124 -2.19 -4.16 13.67
CA PRO A 124 -2.38 -3.39 14.89
C PRO A 124 -1.44 -2.19 14.98
N GLU A 125 -1.99 -1.02 15.32
CA GLU A 125 -1.25 0.24 15.34
C GLU A 125 0.03 0.18 16.20
N LYS A 126 -0.02 -0.54 17.34
CA LYS A 126 1.14 -0.77 18.21
C LYS A 126 2.29 -1.45 17.46
N GLN A 127 2.00 -2.44 16.62
CA GLN A 127 3.01 -3.14 15.83
C GLN A 127 3.55 -2.23 14.72
N ARG A 128 2.69 -1.47 14.02
CA ARG A 128 3.12 -0.50 13.01
C ARG A 128 4.04 0.58 13.59
N LYS A 129 3.72 1.12 14.77
CA LYS A 129 4.58 2.09 15.47
C LYS A 129 5.92 1.48 15.87
N ALA A 130 5.92 0.24 16.38
CA ALA A 130 7.15 -0.48 16.70
C ALA A 130 8.03 -0.69 15.46
N PHE A 131 7.43 -1.10 14.34
CA PHE A 131 8.11 -1.21 13.05
C PHE A 131 8.76 0.12 12.64
N LYS A 132 8.00 1.21 12.62
CA LYS A 132 8.51 2.54 12.21
C LYS A 132 9.65 3.01 13.12
N LYS A 133 9.55 2.76 14.42
CA LYS A 133 10.60 3.07 15.39
C LYS A 133 11.86 2.24 15.15
N ALA A 134 11.71 0.95 14.90
CA ALA A 134 12.83 0.06 14.58
C ALA A 134 13.50 0.45 13.26
N ALA A 135 12.71 0.78 12.22
CA ALA A 135 13.21 1.18 10.91
C ALA A 135 14.09 2.44 10.94
N LYS A 136 13.78 3.39 11.84
CA LYS A 136 14.58 4.61 12.07
C LYS A 136 15.72 4.42 13.07
N SER A 137 15.82 3.25 13.71
CA SER A 137 16.79 2.99 14.75
C SER A 137 18.14 2.55 14.20
N LYS A 138 19.21 2.95 14.89
CA LYS A 138 20.57 2.42 14.68
C LYS A 138 20.92 1.28 15.64
N LYS A 139 19.96 0.82 16.45
CA LYS A 139 20.17 -0.29 17.39
C LYS A 139 20.46 -1.59 16.66
N THR A 140 21.31 -2.40 17.26
CA THR A 140 21.72 -3.71 16.76
C THR A 140 21.33 -4.83 17.71
N VAL A 141 21.37 -6.06 17.21
CA VAL A 141 21.12 -7.31 17.92
C VAL A 141 22.07 -8.37 17.39
N MET A 142 22.57 -9.24 18.27
CA MET A 142 23.33 -10.43 17.87
C MET A 142 22.37 -11.53 17.43
N PHE A 143 22.58 -12.08 16.25
CA PHE A 143 21.78 -13.16 15.68
C PHE A 143 22.67 -14.05 14.81
N ALA A 144 22.56 -15.38 14.96
CA ALA A 144 23.41 -16.35 14.25
C ALA A 144 24.92 -16.02 14.32
N GLY A 145 25.39 -15.54 15.49
CA GLY A 145 26.79 -15.16 15.71
C GLY A 145 27.24 -13.86 15.01
N ARG A 146 26.33 -13.09 14.43
CA ARG A 146 26.61 -11.82 13.73
C ARG A 146 25.79 -10.67 14.29
N GLU A 147 26.35 -9.47 14.21
CA GLU A 147 25.63 -8.26 14.61
C GLU A 147 24.79 -7.74 13.43
N TYR A 148 23.50 -7.50 13.69
CA TYR A 148 22.58 -6.95 12.71
C TYR A 148 21.79 -5.79 13.29
N GLY A 149 21.45 -4.80 12.45
CA GLY A 149 20.48 -3.78 12.83
C GLY A 149 19.10 -4.39 13.07
N ILE A 150 18.38 -3.92 14.08
CA ILE A 150 16.97 -4.34 14.32
C ILE A 150 16.04 -3.95 13.16
N SER A 151 16.50 -3.04 12.30
CA SER A 151 15.86 -2.59 11.06
C SER A 151 16.09 -3.53 9.87
N LYS A 152 16.80 -4.65 10.05
CA LYS A 152 17.05 -5.63 8.99
C LYS A 152 15.73 -6.10 8.37
N GLN A 153 15.65 -6.00 7.05
CA GLN A 153 14.41 -6.20 6.30
C GLN A 153 14.31 -7.58 5.66
N ASN A 154 15.46 -8.19 5.38
CA ASN A 154 15.56 -9.45 4.64
C ASN A 154 16.54 -10.37 5.35
N LEU A 155 16.20 -11.65 5.44
CA LEU A 155 17.04 -12.67 6.07
C LEU A 155 16.99 -13.98 5.27
N SER A 156 18.08 -14.74 5.32
CA SER A 156 18.22 -16.00 4.60
C SER A 156 18.87 -17.05 5.50
N ASP A 157 18.28 -18.24 5.58
CA ASP A 157 18.83 -19.36 6.36
C ASP A 157 20.09 -19.99 5.73
N VAL A 158 20.45 -19.58 4.52
CA VAL A 158 21.72 -19.93 3.87
C VAL A 158 22.90 -19.19 4.52
N TRP A 159 22.67 -17.96 4.97
CA TRP A 159 23.73 -17.08 5.46
C TRP A 159 23.72 -16.92 6.98
N ASP A 160 22.53 -17.04 7.57
CA ASP A 160 22.27 -16.89 8.99
C ASP A 160 21.64 -18.19 9.48
N ASP A 161 22.43 -19.03 10.14
CA ASP A 161 21.95 -20.31 10.66
C ASP A 161 21.22 -20.09 11.99
N PHE A 162 19.94 -20.42 11.99
CA PHE A 162 19.07 -20.42 13.17
C PHE A 162 18.21 -21.68 13.15
N GLU A 163 17.75 -22.12 14.31
CA GLU A 163 16.89 -23.31 14.43
C GLU A 163 15.44 -22.95 14.72
N ASP A 164 15.23 -21.93 15.57
CA ASP A 164 13.90 -21.51 16.01
C ASP A 164 13.49 -20.19 15.35
N ALA A 165 12.40 -20.23 14.58
CA ALA A 165 11.85 -19.05 13.92
C ALA A 165 11.35 -17.98 14.90
N MET A 166 11.20 -18.30 16.19
CA MET A 166 10.89 -17.32 17.23
C MET A 166 12.00 -16.30 17.42
N GLU A 167 13.25 -16.66 17.10
CA GLU A 167 14.40 -15.74 17.14
C GLU A 167 14.23 -14.57 16.15
N LEU A 168 13.46 -14.76 15.07
CA LEU A 168 13.18 -13.72 14.08
C LEU A 168 12.38 -12.53 14.64
N LYS A 169 11.76 -12.68 15.82
CA LYS A 169 11.12 -11.57 16.55
C LYS A 169 12.11 -10.48 16.96
N ALA A 170 13.41 -10.76 16.92
CA ALA A 170 14.48 -9.77 17.07
C ALA A 170 14.50 -8.72 15.95
N PHE A 171 13.83 -8.97 14.82
CA PHE A 171 13.79 -8.08 13.66
C PHE A 171 12.36 -7.57 13.38
N PRO A 172 11.89 -6.51 14.06
CA PRO A 172 10.57 -5.95 13.83
C PRO A 172 10.31 -5.48 12.40
N CYS A 173 11.37 -5.20 11.63
CA CYS A 173 11.29 -4.74 10.23
C CYS A 173 11.39 -5.87 9.20
N LEU A 174 11.44 -7.13 9.64
CA LEU A 174 11.62 -8.25 8.73
C LEU A 174 10.42 -8.39 7.78
N SER A 175 10.66 -8.08 6.51
CA SER A 175 9.68 -8.10 5.44
C SER A 175 9.96 -9.18 4.39
N SER A 176 11.11 -9.85 4.44
CA SER A 176 11.42 -10.93 3.50
C SER A 176 12.25 -12.04 4.13
N LEU A 177 11.89 -13.28 3.79
CA LEU A 177 12.54 -14.48 4.30
C LEU A 177 12.79 -15.48 3.18
N PHE A 178 14.05 -15.85 3.02
CA PHE A 178 14.46 -16.95 2.17
C PHE A 178 14.83 -18.15 3.04
N LEU A 179 14.08 -19.23 2.92
CA LEU A 179 14.29 -20.46 3.69
C LEU A 179 14.51 -21.62 2.73
N THR A 180 15.59 -22.35 2.95
CA THR A 180 15.98 -23.57 2.24
C THR A 180 15.62 -24.82 3.03
N LYS A 181 15.47 -24.70 4.35
CA LYS A 181 15.05 -25.79 5.25
C LYS A 181 13.85 -25.39 6.12
N TRP A 182 13.31 -26.37 6.83
CA TRP A 182 12.25 -26.14 7.81
C TRP A 182 12.86 -25.73 9.16
N HIS A 183 12.20 -24.80 9.86
CA HIS A 183 12.65 -24.22 11.13
C HIS A 183 11.58 -24.37 12.21
N LYS A 184 11.98 -24.63 13.45
CA LYS A 184 11.06 -24.81 14.58
C LYS A 184 10.16 -23.58 14.75
N ASN A 185 8.91 -23.78 15.16
CA ASN A 185 7.94 -22.72 15.45
C ASN A 185 7.71 -21.71 14.29
N LEU A 186 7.98 -22.10 13.04
CA LEU A 186 7.84 -21.21 11.90
C LEU A 186 6.42 -20.63 11.77
N TYR A 187 5.39 -21.39 12.12
CA TYR A 187 4.00 -20.95 12.12
C TYR A 187 3.65 -20.04 13.31
N ASP A 188 4.18 -20.35 14.49
CA ASP A 188 3.89 -19.63 15.74
C ASP A 188 4.69 -18.32 15.90
N SER A 189 5.71 -18.14 15.06
CA SER A 189 6.47 -16.90 14.93
C SER A 189 5.60 -15.67 14.64
N GLY A 190 4.37 -15.87 14.14
CA GLY A 190 3.46 -14.79 13.75
C GLY A 190 3.80 -14.15 12.41
N LEU A 191 4.76 -14.72 11.67
CA LEU A 191 5.07 -14.34 10.29
C LEU A 191 3.91 -14.79 9.39
N THR A 192 2.94 -13.91 9.18
CA THR A 192 1.74 -14.20 8.39
C THR A 192 2.09 -14.52 6.94
N LYS A 193 1.60 -15.66 6.43
CA LYS A 193 1.67 -16.02 5.01
C LYS A 193 0.83 -15.05 4.17
N THR A 194 1.44 -14.09 3.49
CA THR A 194 0.86 -13.46 2.28
C THR A 194 1.41 -14.21 1.06
N SER A 195 0.76 -15.34 0.74
CA SER A 195 1.13 -16.21 -0.38
C SER A 195 0.58 -15.67 -1.70
N THR A 196 1.45 -15.33 -2.63
CA THR A 196 1.18 -15.50 -4.06
C THR A 196 2.05 -16.65 -4.57
N ALA A 197 1.40 -17.79 -4.82
CA ALA A 197 1.85 -19.03 -5.47
C ALA A 197 2.63 -20.09 -4.63
N LEU A 198 2.05 -21.30 -4.56
CA LEU A 198 2.62 -22.61 -4.15
C LEU A 198 3.13 -23.37 -5.40
N PRO A 199 3.78 -24.55 -5.34
CA PRO A 199 4.73 -25.12 -4.37
C PRO A 199 6.04 -25.56 -5.06
N ARG A 200 7.21 -25.26 -4.47
CA ARG A 200 8.52 -25.98 -4.56
C ARG A 200 9.63 -25.00 -4.21
N LEU A 201 10.35 -25.32 -3.11
CA LEU A 201 11.70 -24.85 -2.76
C LEU A 201 12.22 -23.60 -3.49
N SER A 202 11.63 -22.44 -3.24
CA SER A 202 12.27 -21.13 -3.33
C SER A 202 11.25 -20.10 -2.84
N SER A 203 11.22 -19.94 -1.52
CA SER A 203 10.36 -18.96 -0.90
C SER A 203 10.97 -17.56 -1.07
N LYS A 204 10.66 -16.85 -2.16
CA LYS A 204 10.67 -15.39 -2.12
C LYS A 204 9.42 -14.95 -1.36
N ARG A 205 9.50 -14.86 -0.03
CA ARG A 205 8.44 -14.31 0.80
C ARG A 205 8.57 -12.81 0.83
N THR A 206 7.54 -12.10 0.39
CA THR A 206 7.31 -10.72 0.79
C THR A 206 6.27 -10.77 1.90
N ILE A 207 6.67 -10.42 3.12
CA ILE A 207 5.77 -10.07 4.20
C ILE A 207 5.41 -8.61 3.95
N LEU A 208 4.13 -8.43 3.58
CA LEU A 208 3.38 -7.21 3.22
C LEU A 208 3.24 -6.86 1.73
#